data_AF-A0A958LP92-F1
#
_entry.id   AF-A0A958LP92-F1
#
_cell.length_a   1.000
_cell.length_b   1.000
_cell.length_c   1.000
_cell.angle_alpha   90.00
_cell.angle_beta   90.00
_cell.angle_gamma   90.00
#
_symmetry.space_group_name_H-M   'P 1'
#
loop_
_entity.id
_entity.type
_entity.pdbx_description
1 polymer ?
#
loop_
_entity_poly.entity_id
_entity_poly.type
_entity_poly.pdbx_seq_one_letter_code
_entity_poly.pdbx_strand_id
1 'polypeptide(L)'
;MRGSNPLFVDSTKFSGDGIRTQFELSGVLPYEDEKVFAKVTNREGHDQIVPLHGNEKGLFFGSIYLKHQEEITYRFYIKDEEEVVFESKPVSGRAGYLVIADWDPIAQQFPKREKVKPGSETDPEPLPEFEAQRKSLMNAVQAMENFFPEP
;
A
#
# COMPACT_ATOMS: atom_id res chain seq x y z
N MET A 1 -3.72 -8.40 -59.67
CA MET A 1 -3.24 -7.54 -58.56
C MET A 1 -4.48 -6.96 -57.87
N ARG A 2 -4.77 -7.37 -56.64
CA ARG A 2 -5.94 -6.88 -55.89
C ARG A 2 -5.60 -5.50 -55.33
N GLY A 3 -6.29 -4.47 -55.81
CA GLY A 3 -6.20 -3.12 -55.26
C GLY A 3 -6.78 -3.11 -53.85
N SER A 4 -5.92 -2.95 -52.85
CA SER A 4 -6.33 -2.63 -51.49
C SER A 4 -6.99 -1.26 -51.51
N ASN A 5 -8.28 -1.20 -51.17
CA ASN A 5 -9.03 0.04 -51.04
C ASN A 5 -8.42 0.88 -49.90
N PRO A 6 -7.77 2.03 -50.16
CA PRO A 6 -7.10 2.83 -49.14
C PRO A 6 -8.07 3.64 -48.26
N LEU A 7 -9.38 3.58 -48.52
CA LEU A 7 -10.41 4.33 -47.79
C LEU A 7 -10.78 3.74 -46.43
N PHE A 8 -10.29 2.55 -46.10
CA PHE A 8 -10.51 1.91 -44.81
C PHE A 8 -9.17 1.51 -44.19
N VAL A 9 -8.31 2.50 -44.00
CA VAL A 9 -7.30 2.39 -42.93
C VAL A 9 -8.10 2.45 -41.64
N ASP A 10 -8.05 1.39 -40.82
CA ASP A 10 -8.59 1.37 -39.45
C ASP A 10 -8.00 2.55 -38.65
N SER A 11 -8.62 3.72 -38.73
CA SER A 11 -8.27 4.93 -37.96
C SER A 11 -8.81 4.87 -36.53
N THR A 12 -9.29 3.71 -36.08
CA THR A 12 -9.69 3.42 -34.70
C THR A 12 -8.53 2.88 -33.85
N LYS A 13 -7.29 3.29 -34.13
CA LYS A 13 -6.33 3.41 -33.02
C LYS A 13 -6.79 4.62 -32.20
N PHE A 14 -7.61 4.37 -31.19
CA PHE A 14 -7.90 5.31 -30.10
C PHE A 14 -6.59 5.63 -29.37
N SER A 15 -5.70 6.42 -29.98
CA SER A 15 -4.72 7.20 -29.24
C SER A 15 -5.51 8.32 -28.58
N GLY A 16 -6.17 8.01 -27.47
CA GLY A 16 -6.96 9.00 -26.73
C GLY A 16 -6.12 10.23 -26.45
N ASP A 17 -6.70 11.40 -26.67
CA ASP A 17 -6.01 12.67 -26.43
C ASP A 17 -5.51 12.73 -24.98
N GLY A 18 -4.29 13.21 -24.80
CA GLY A 18 -3.74 13.46 -23.47
C GLY A 18 -4.48 14.63 -22.83
N ILE A 19 -5.02 14.42 -21.64
CA ILE A 19 -5.68 15.46 -20.84
C ILE A 19 -4.95 15.65 -19.52
N ARG A 20 -5.01 16.88 -19.01
CA ARG A 20 -4.62 17.17 -17.63
C ARG A 20 -5.79 16.84 -16.71
N THR A 21 -5.63 15.82 -15.89
CA THR A 21 -6.58 15.42 -14.85
C THR A 21 -6.19 16.07 -13.54
N GLN A 22 -7.10 16.85 -12.97
CA GLN A 22 -6.97 17.45 -11.64
C GLN A 22 -7.60 16.54 -10.59
N PHE A 23 -6.89 16.31 -9.49
CA PHE A 23 -7.40 15.66 -8.30
C PHE A 23 -7.79 16.73 -7.29
N GLU A 24 -8.99 16.59 -6.72
CA GLU A 24 -9.49 17.36 -5.60
C GLU A 24 -9.87 16.40 -4.48
N LEU A 25 -9.20 16.54 -3.35
CA LEU A 25 -9.35 15.66 -2.20
C LEU A 25 -9.80 16.48 -0.99
N SER A 26 -10.92 16.08 -0.40
CA SER A 26 -11.45 16.61 0.86
C SER A 26 -11.42 15.56 1.97
N GLY A 27 -11.65 16.00 3.22
CA GLY A 27 -11.77 15.10 4.38
C GLY A 27 -10.45 14.72 5.05
N VAL A 28 -9.32 15.22 4.54
CA VAL A 28 -7.99 14.90 5.05
C VAL A 28 -7.44 16.03 5.91
N LEU A 29 -6.89 15.68 7.07
CA LEU A 29 -6.24 16.61 8.01
C LEU A 29 -4.84 16.08 8.35
N PRO A 30 -3.84 16.28 7.47
CA PRO A 30 -2.47 15.87 7.76
C PRO A 30 -1.83 16.80 8.82
N TYR A 31 -0.88 16.27 9.59
CA TYR A 31 -0.02 17.07 10.45
C TYR A 31 0.96 17.95 9.65
N GLU A 32 1.65 18.90 10.30
CA GLU A 32 2.52 19.89 9.62
C GLU A 32 3.63 19.24 8.77
N ASP A 33 4.20 18.13 9.22
CA ASP A 33 5.29 17.41 8.54
C ASP A 33 4.77 16.35 7.55
N GLU A 34 3.47 16.08 7.55
CA GLU A 34 2.86 15.06 6.71
C GLU A 34 2.52 15.58 5.31
N LYS A 35 2.74 14.72 4.32
CA LYS A 35 2.49 15.01 2.91
C LYS A 35 1.46 14.06 2.33
N VAL A 36 0.53 14.63 1.56
CA VAL A 36 -0.55 13.88 0.93
C VAL A 36 -0.20 13.62 -0.54
N PHE A 37 -0.46 12.39 -0.99
CA PHE A 37 -0.19 11.97 -2.35
C PHE A 37 -1.36 11.16 -2.92
N ALA A 38 -1.49 11.19 -4.25
CA ALA A 38 -2.25 10.21 -5.00
C ALA A 38 -1.31 9.29 -5.76
N LYS A 39 -1.60 7.99 -5.78
CA LYS A 39 -0.97 7.02 -6.69
C LYS A 39 -2.02 6.63 -7.71
N VAL A 40 -1.69 6.82 -8.97
CA VAL A 40 -2.54 6.48 -10.11
C VAL A 40 -1.85 5.38 -10.90
N THR A 41 -2.54 4.26 -11.07
CA THR A 41 -2.12 3.12 -11.88
C THR A 41 -2.99 3.10 -13.13
N ASN A 42 -2.37 3.19 -14.31
CA ASN A 42 -3.11 3.08 -15.56
C ASN A 42 -3.43 1.62 -15.92
N ARG A 43 -4.16 1.39 -17.02
CA ARG A 43 -4.50 0.03 -17.51
C ARG A 43 -3.26 -0.83 -17.82
N GLU A 44 -2.15 -0.20 -18.19
CA GLU A 44 -0.88 -0.88 -18.48
C GLU A 44 -0.12 -1.27 -17.20
N GLY A 45 -0.61 -0.88 -16.02
CA GLY A 45 0.05 -1.13 -14.74
C GLY A 45 1.16 -0.14 -14.39
N HIS A 46 1.29 0.95 -15.15
CA HIS A 46 2.24 2.01 -14.87
C HIS A 46 1.72 2.89 -13.73
N ASP A 47 2.52 2.96 -12.67
CA ASP A 47 2.26 3.76 -11.49
C ASP A 47 2.83 5.17 -11.64
N GLN A 48 2.03 6.16 -11.29
CA GLN A 48 2.44 7.56 -11.21
C GLN A 48 2.03 8.13 -9.86
N ILE A 49 2.96 8.84 -9.22
CA ILE A 49 2.76 9.49 -7.92
C ILE A 49 2.54 10.97 -8.16
N VAL A 50 1.45 11.50 -7.59
CA VAL A 50 1.06 12.90 -7.69
C VAL A 50 1.09 13.49 -6.28
N PRO A 51 1.99 14.45 -5.98
CA PRO A 51 1.91 15.19 -4.74
C PRO A 51 0.65 16.05 -4.74
N LEU A 52 -0.07 16.06 -3.61
CA LEU A 52 -1.23 16.91 -3.42
C LEU A 52 -0.87 18.06 -2.47
N HIS A 53 -1.22 19.27 -2.87
CA HIS A 53 -0.97 20.48 -2.11
C HIS A 53 -2.26 20.97 -1.47
N GLY A 54 -2.24 21.14 -0.15
CA GLY A 54 -3.37 21.64 0.63
C GLY A 54 -3.56 23.15 0.45
N ASN A 55 -4.81 23.60 0.63
CA ASN A 55 -5.14 25.00 0.84
C ASN A 55 -5.67 25.23 2.27
N GLU A 56 -5.90 26.49 2.64
CA GLU A 56 -6.40 26.88 3.96
C GLU A 56 -7.80 26.31 4.32
N LYS A 57 -8.51 25.74 3.34
CA LYS A 57 -9.86 25.16 3.53
C LYS A 57 -9.83 23.64 3.72
N GLY A 58 -8.64 23.03 3.84
CA GLY A 58 -8.50 21.58 3.96
C GLY A 58 -8.81 20.82 2.66
N LEU A 59 -8.72 21.50 1.51
CA LEU A 59 -8.80 20.87 0.19
C LEU A 59 -7.40 20.66 -0.37
N PHE A 60 -7.15 19.47 -0.89
CA PHE A 60 -5.87 19.06 -1.46
C PHE A 60 -5.98 18.90 -2.97
N PHE A 61 -5.01 19.49 -3.70
CA PHE A 61 -5.03 19.55 -5.16
C PHE A 61 -3.76 18.97 -5.75
N GLY A 62 -3.91 18.22 -6.84
CA GLY A 62 -2.80 17.76 -7.65
C GLY A 62 -3.23 17.59 -9.10
N SER A 63 -2.28 17.43 -10.01
CA SER A 63 -2.61 17.20 -11.41
C SER A 63 -1.64 16.25 -12.09
N ILE A 64 -2.16 15.47 -13.02
CA ILE A 64 -1.41 14.47 -13.80
C ILE A 64 -1.89 14.48 -15.25
N TYR A 65 -1.02 14.08 -16.18
CA TYR A 65 -1.40 13.87 -17.56
C TYR A 65 -1.77 12.41 -17.79
N LEU A 66 -3.00 12.18 -18.27
CA LEU A 66 -3.56 10.85 -18.55
C LEU A 66 -4.22 10.85 -19.93
N LYS A 67 -4.42 9.68 -20.54
CA LYS A 67 -5.21 9.63 -21.78
C LYS A 67 -6.69 9.82 -21.42
N HIS A 68 -7.40 10.61 -22.21
CA HIS A 68 -8.82 10.86 -21.99
C HIS A 68 -9.61 9.54 -21.99
N GLN A 69 -10.47 9.36 -20.98
CA GLN A 69 -11.28 8.15 -20.78
C GLN A 69 -10.49 6.86 -20.53
N GLU A 70 -9.19 6.95 -20.26
CA GLU A 70 -8.38 5.79 -19.87
C GLU A 70 -8.85 5.22 -18.53
N GLU A 71 -8.90 3.90 -18.42
CA GLU A 71 -9.17 3.22 -17.17
C GLU A 71 -7.99 3.40 -16.23
N ILE A 72 -8.27 3.92 -15.04
CA ILE A 72 -7.28 4.18 -14.00
C ILE A 72 -7.76 3.58 -12.68
N THR A 73 -6.81 3.16 -11.86
CA THR A 73 -7.04 2.88 -10.45
C THR A 73 -6.22 3.86 -9.65
N TYR A 74 -6.83 4.58 -8.73
CA TYR A 74 -6.14 5.55 -7.89
C TYR A 74 -6.37 5.25 -6.41
N ARG A 75 -5.42 5.67 -5.58
CA ARG A 75 -5.49 5.65 -4.13
C ARG A 75 -4.75 6.84 -3.54
N PHE A 76 -5.14 7.24 -2.35
CA PHE A 76 -4.51 8.33 -1.60
C PHE A 76 -3.70 7.77 -0.45
N TYR A 77 -2.64 8.47 -0.08
CA TYR A 77 -1.86 8.14 1.10
C TYR A 77 -1.24 9.39 1.71
N ILE A 78 -1.04 9.31 3.02
CA ILE A 78 -0.35 10.32 3.81
C ILE A 78 1.00 9.73 4.19
N LYS A 79 2.07 10.48 3.95
CA LYS A 79 3.42 10.11 4.34
C LYS A 79 3.96 11.07 5.38
N ASP A 80 4.61 10.50 6.37
CA ASP A 80 5.54 11.20 7.24
C ASP A 80 6.95 10.80 6.80
N GLU A 81 7.76 11.77 6.38
CA GLU A 81 9.03 11.55 5.68
C GLU A 81 8.93 10.56 4.50
N GLU A 82 9.27 9.29 4.72
CA GLU A 82 9.17 8.19 3.75
C GLU A 82 8.17 7.09 4.16
N GLU A 83 7.63 7.13 5.38
CA GLU A 83 6.70 6.13 5.90
C GLU A 83 5.26 6.47 5.53
N VAL A 84 4.52 5.47 5.03
CA VAL A 84 3.08 5.62 4.75
C VAL A 84 2.30 5.46 6.05
N VAL A 85 1.80 6.57 6.58
CA VAL A 85 0.97 6.61 7.79
C VAL A 85 -0.42 6.08 7.47
N PHE A 86 -1.09 6.68 6.49
CA PHE A 86 -2.44 6.31 6.04
C PHE A 86 -2.48 5.96 4.56
N GLU A 87 -3.36 5.02 4.19
CA GLU A 87 -3.61 4.62 2.80
C GLU A 87 -5.12 4.40 2.60
N SER A 88 -5.68 4.98 1.53
CA SER A 88 -7.07 4.77 1.14
C SER A 88 -7.24 3.43 0.42
N LYS A 89 -8.49 2.95 0.35
CA LYS A 89 -8.81 1.86 -0.58
C LYS A 89 -8.53 2.29 -2.03
N PRO A 90 -8.12 1.37 -2.91
CA PRO A 90 -8.04 1.65 -4.34
C PRO A 90 -9.44 1.86 -4.92
N VAL A 91 -9.57 2.88 -5.76
CA VAL A 91 -10.79 3.22 -6.49
C VAL A 91 -10.49 3.14 -7.97
N SER A 92 -11.29 2.37 -8.71
CA SER A 92 -11.20 2.29 -10.16
C SER A 92 -12.18 3.24 -10.82
N GLY A 93 -11.75 3.89 -11.89
CA GLY A 93 -12.55 4.84 -12.64
C GLY A 93 -11.95 5.12 -14.01
N ARG A 94 -12.43 6.20 -14.64
CA ARG A 94 -11.90 6.69 -15.92
C ARG A 94 -11.32 8.08 -15.75
N ALA A 95 -10.21 8.33 -16.42
CA ALA A 95 -9.57 9.64 -16.45
C ALA A 95 -10.48 10.68 -17.12
N GLY A 96 -10.83 11.71 -16.36
CA GLY A 96 -11.51 12.92 -16.84
C GLY A 96 -10.69 14.16 -16.50
N TYR A 97 -11.23 15.34 -16.76
CA TYR A 97 -10.56 16.61 -16.40
C TYR A 97 -10.46 16.81 -14.88
N LEU A 98 -11.39 16.23 -14.13
CA LEU A 98 -11.51 16.39 -12.69
C LEU A 98 -11.89 15.08 -12.03
N VAL A 99 -11.17 14.74 -10.96
CA VAL A 99 -11.46 13.63 -10.04
C VAL A 99 -11.65 14.24 -8.67
N ILE A 100 -12.90 14.20 -8.16
CA ILE A 100 -13.24 14.65 -6.82
C ILE A 100 -13.35 13.42 -5.93
N ALA A 101 -12.69 13.45 -4.79
CA ALA A 101 -12.76 12.40 -3.79
C ALA A 101 -12.89 13.00 -2.39
N ASP A 102 -13.68 12.33 -1.56
CA ASP A 102 -13.77 12.58 -0.13
C ASP A 102 -13.16 11.39 0.60
N TRP A 103 -12.13 11.62 1.41
CA TRP A 103 -11.43 10.59 2.14
C TRP A 103 -11.13 11.06 3.56
N ASP A 104 -11.72 10.36 4.53
CA ASP A 104 -11.38 10.50 5.94
C ASP A 104 -10.48 9.32 6.36
N PRO A 105 -9.17 9.55 6.57
CA PRO A 105 -8.23 8.50 6.98
C PRO A 105 -8.54 7.90 8.35
N ILE A 106 -9.15 8.66 9.26
CA ILE A 106 -9.42 8.26 10.64
C ILE A 106 -10.67 7.36 10.66
N ALA A 107 -11.72 7.74 9.93
CA ALA A 107 -12.94 6.93 9.83
C ALA A 107 -12.71 5.62 9.04
N GLN A 108 -11.76 5.61 8.10
CA GLN A 108 -11.45 4.44 7.28
C GLN A 108 -10.35 3.54 7.84
N GLN A 109 -9.98 3.68 9.12
CA GLN A 109 -9.06 2.75 9.79
C GLN A 109 -9.61 1.31 9.76
N PHE A 110 -9.20 0.55 8.73
CA PHE A 110 -9.03 -0.88 8.89
C PHE A 110 -7.81 -1.06 9.80
N PRO A 111 -7.85 -1.96 10.79
CA PRO A 111 -6.71 -2.17 11.68
C PRO A 111 -5.52 -2.60 10.82
N LYS A 112 -4.60 -1.66 10.57
CA LYS A 112 -3.26 -1.95 10.07
C LYS A 112 -2.67 -2.86 11.14
N ARG A 113 -2.53 -4.13 10.79
CA ARG A 113 -2.02 -5.19 11.65
C ARG A 113 -0.85 -4.65 12.47
N GLU A 114 -0.95 -4.91 13.77
CA GLU A 114 0.08 -4.67 14.76
C GLU A 114 1.46 -4.92 14.16
N LYS A 115 2.38 -4.01 14.52
CA LYS A 115 3.81 -4.29 14.48
C LYS A 115 4.01 -5.73 14.96
N VAL A 116 4.42 -6.63 14.08
CA VAL A 116 4.97 -7.92 14.51
C VAL A 116 6.28 -7.58 15.21
N LYS A 117 6.17 -7.27 16.50
CA LYS A 117 7.28 -7.45 17.43
C LYS A 117 7.27 -8.94 17.79
N PRO A 118 8.44 -9.60 17.72
CA PRO A 118 8.55 -11.02 17.98
C PRO A 118 8.30 -11.26 19.47
N GLY A 119 7.44 -12.22 19.80
CA GLY A 119 7.25 -12.67 21.16
C GLY A 119 5.90 -12.29 21.76
N SER A 120 4.90 -13.13 21.49
CA SER A 120 3.89 -13.47 22.50
C SER A 120 3.40 -14.88 22.21
N GLU A 121 3.97 -15.82 22.97
CA GLU A 121 3.43 -17.12 23.38
C GLU A 121 2.09 -17.51 22.76
N THR A 122 2.13 -18.22 21.64
CA THR A 122 1.40 -19.48 21.61
C THR A 122 2.42 -20.54 21.96
N ASP A 123 2.34 -21.10 23.17
CA ASP A 123 2.96 -22.38 23.49
C ASP A 123 2.59 -23.38 22.37
N PRO A 124 3.53 -23.82 21.52
CA PRO A 124 3.34 -25.14 20.95
C PRO A 124 3.48 -26.10 22.14
N GLU A 125 2.43 -26.88 22.44
CA GLU A 125 2.59 -28.02 23.35
C GLU A 125 3.90 -28.74 22.98
N PRO A 126 4.87 -28.83 23.90
CA PRO A 126 6.14 -29.44 23.59
C PRO A 126 5.88 -30.89 23.22
N LEU A 127 6.29 -31.28 22.02
CA LEU A 127 6.20 -32.67 21.57
C LEU A 127 6.85 -33.56 22.64
N PRO A 128 6.22 -34.68 23.06
CA PRO A 128 6.65 -35.49 24.21
C PRO A 128 8.13 -35.93 24.18
N GLU A 129 8.71 -35.99 22.99
CA GLU A 129 10.11 -36.33 22.74
C GLU A 129 11.10 -35.29 23.30
N PHE A 130 10.74 -34.00 23.29
CA PHE A 130 11.58 -32.92 23.82
C PHE A 130 11.62 -32.90 25.35
N GLU A 131 10.52 -33.26 26.03
CA GLU A 131 10.52 -33.37 27.49
C GLU A 131 11.38 -34.53 27.97
N ALA A 132 11.34 -35.67 27.27
CA ALA A 132 12.17 -36.83 27.59
C ALA A 132 13.67 -36.51 27.44
N GLN A 133 14.04 -35.82 26.35
CA GLN A 133 15.43 -35.39 26.14
C GLN A 133 15.88 -34.37 27.19
N ARG A 134 15.01 -33.40 27.54
CA ARG A 134 15.34 -32.37 28.54
C ARG A 134 15.47 -32.95 29.95
N LYS A 135 14.61 -33.89 30.35
CA LYS A 135 14.76 -34.62 31.64
C LYS A 135 16.01 -35.50 31.64
N SER A 136 16.33 -36.15 30.53
CA SER A 136 17.55 -36.96 30.43
C SER A 136 18.81 -36.11 30.57
N LEU A 137 18.86 -34.92 29.95
CA LEU A 137 19.97 -33.97 30.09
C LEU A 137 20.08 -33.42 31.52
N MET A 138 18.97 -33.04 32.15
CA MET A 138 18.99 -32.54 33.53
C MET A 138 19.47 -33.61 34.53
N ASN A 139 19.04 -34.86 34.37
CA ASN A 139 19.55 -35.96 35.20
C ASN A 139 21.05 -36.21 34.97
N ALA A 140 21.54 -36.07 33.74
CA ALA A 140 22.96 -36.23 33.44
C ALA A 140 23.81 -35.12 34.08
N VAL A 141 23.36 -33.85 34.03
CA VAL A 141 24.04 -32.72 34.67
C VAL A 141 24.07 -32.90 36.19
N GLN A 142 22.95 -33.27 36.81
CA GLN A 142 22.88 -33.48 38.24
C GLN A 142 23.68 -34.70 38.72
N ALA A 143 23.84 -35.73 37.87
CA ALA A 143 24.75 -36.84 38.14
C ALA A 143 26.23 -36.42 38.06
N MET A 144 26.56 -35.46 37.19
CA MET A 144 27.92 -34.91 37.08
C MET A 144 28.28 -34.00 38.26
N GLU A 145 27.35 -33.17 38.74
CA GLU A 145 27.57 -32.31 39.93
C GLU A 145 27.81 -33.13 41.20
N ASN A 146 27.18 -34.30 41.33
CA ASN A 146 27.40 -35.20 42.46
C ASN A 146 28.70 -36.02 42.38
N PHE A 147 29.40 -36.02 41.24
CA PHE A 147 30.64 -36.78 41.04
C PHE A 147 31.91 -35.95 41.24
N PHE A 148 31.80 -34.62 41.29
CA PHE A 148 32.89 -33.71 41.63
C PHE A 148 32.43 -32.75 42.74
N PRO A 149 32.47 -33.15 44.02
CA PRO A 149 32.37 -32.17 45.09
C PRO A 149 33.56 -31.20 44.96
N GLU A 150 33.29 -29.90 44.88
CA GLU A 150 34.33 -28.88 44.87
C GLU A 150 35.25 -29.04 46.10
N PRO A 151 36.57 -28.83 45.96
CA PRO A 151 37.56 -29.03 47.02
C PRO A 151 37.52 -27.99 48.14
#